data_AF-A0A6F7W5S3-F1
#
_entry.id   AF-A0A6F7W5S3-F1
#
_cell.length_a   1.000
_cell.length_b   1.000
_cell.length_c   1.000
_cell.angle_alpha   90.00
_cell.angle_beta   90.00
_cell.angle_gamma   90.00
#
_symmetry.space_group_name_H-M   'P 1'
#
loop_
_entity.id
_entity.type
_entity.pdbx_description
1 polymer ?
#
loop_
_entity_poly.entity_id
_entity_poly.type
_entity_poly.pdbx_seq_one_letter_code
_entity_poly.pdbx_strand_id
1 'polypeptide(L)' 'MPEGMTGRTDDDPWSGITSNLRLRDELGWRPLYPSIWTARDAGVL' A
#
# COMPACT_ATOMS: atom_id res chain seq x y z
N MET A 1 12.12 -4.04 19.41
CA MET A 1 12.36 -2.79 18.67
C MET A 1 13.20 -1.86 19.53
N PRO A 2 14.23 -1.19 18.99
CA PRO A 2 15.05 -0.24 19.76
C PRO A 2 14.22 0.96 20.24
N GLU A 3 14.64 1.57 21.36
CA GLU A 3 13.95 2.74 21.92
C GLU A 3 13.83 3.89 20.90
N GLY A 4 12.69 4.58 20.92
CA GLY A 4 12.39 5.69 20.00
C GLY A 4 12.00 5.29 18.58
N MET A 5 11.96 4.00 18.21
CA MET A 5 11.55 3.56 16.86
C MET A 5 10.11 3.92 16.50
N THR A 6 9.18 3.80 17.45
CA THR A 6 7.75 4.01 17.21
C THR A 6 7.36 5.48 17.04
N GLY A 7 8.21 6.42 17.47
CA GLY A 7 7.99 7.87 17.33
C GLY A 7 8.71 8.50 16.14
N ARG A 8 9.49 7.73 15.37
CA ARG A 8 10.09 8.21 14.12
C ARG A 8 9.01 8.20 13.04
N THR A 9 8.45 9.36 12.77
CA THR A 9 7.53 9.57 11.64
C THR A 9 8.33 10.20 10.51
N ASP A 10 8.05 9.78 9.28
CA ASP A 10 8.53 10.50 8.10
C ASP A 10 7.82 11.86 8.05
N ASP A 11 8.54 12.94 7.77
CA ASP A 11 7.95 14.28 7.67
C ASP A 11 6.97 14.36 6.49
N ASP A 12 7.13 13.50 5.48
CA ASP A 12 6.20 13.38 4.36
C ASP A 12 5.09 12.35 4.67
N PRO A 13 3.83 12.79 4.86
CA PRO A 13 2.71 11.87 5.08
C PRO A 13 2.44 10.96 3.87
N TRP A 14 3.02 11.24 2.71
CA TRP A 14 2.88 10.45 1.49
C TRP A 14 4.04 9.50 1.24
N SER A 15 5.06 9.47 2.12
CA SER A 15 6.19 8.56 2.00
C SER A 15 5.73 7.10 1.90
N GLY A 16 6.15 6.42 0.85
CA GLY A 16 5.76 5.04 0.55
C GLY A 16 4.35 4.85 -0.06
N ILE A 17 3.61 5.93 -0.33
CA ILE A 17 2.29 5.90 -0.98
C ILE A 17 2.42 6.38 -2.43
N THR A 18 1.79 5.68 -3.38
CA THR A 18 1.75 6.09 -4.79
C THR A 18 0.34 5.97 -5.34
N SER A 19 -0.08 6.98 -6.12
CA SER A 19 -1.39 6.98 -6.75
C SER A 19 -1.51 5.93 -7.86
N ASN A 20 -2.62 5.22 -7.89
CA ASN A 20 -2.97 4.27 -8.96
C ASN A 20 -4.14 4.76 -9.83
N LEU A 21 -4.58 6.02 -9.68
CA LEU A 21 -5.74 6.57 -10.39
C LEU A 21 -5.58 6.46 -11.91
N ARG A 22 -4.45 6.92 -12.43
CA ARG A 22 -4.16 6.88 -13.88
C ARG A 22 -4.20 5.47 -14.45
N LEU A 23 -3.69 4.49 -13.70
CA LEU A 23 -3.67 3.08 -14.09
C LEU A 23 -5.09 2.52 -14.26
N ARG A 24 -6.01 2.94 -13.37
CA ARG A 24 -7.41 2.54 -13.39
C ARG A 24 -8.16 3.21 -14.54
N ASP A 25 -7.92 4.51 -14.74
CA ASP A 25 -8.67 5.32 -15.70
C ASP A 25 -8.23 5.06 -17.14
N GLU A 26 -6.92 4.93 -17.39
CA GLU A 26 -6.38 4.80 -18.75
C GLU A 26 -6.25 3.35 -19.18
N LEU A 27 -5.82 2.46 -18.28
CA LEU A 27 -5.54 1.07 -18.61
C LEU A 27 -6.63 0.10 -18.14
N GLY A 28 -7.71 0.61 -17.52
CA GLY A 28 -8.78 -0.23 -16.99
C GLY A 28 -8.30 -1.21 -15.92
N TRP A 29 -7.19 -0.91 -15.25
CA TRP A 29 -6.62 -1.83 -14.28
C TRP A 29 -7.54 -2.01 -13.07
N ARG A 30 -7.80 -3.27 -12.72
CA ARG A 30 -8.61 -3.67 -11.57
C ARG A 30 -7.83 -4.69 -10.75
N PRO A 31 -7.29 -4.33 -9.58
CA PRO A 31 -6.49 -5.25 -8.78
C PRO A 31 -7.35 -6.43 -8.33
N LEU A 32 -6.85 -7.64 -8.52
CA LEU A 32 -7.50 -8.87 -8.02
C LEU A 32 -7.51 -8.90 -6.48
N TYR A 33 -6.46 -8.36 -5.86
CA TYR A 33 -6.30 -8.26 -4.41
C TYR A 33 -6.02 -6.80 -4.02
N PRO A 34 -7.04 -6.01 -3.68
CA PRO A 34 -6.90 -4.57 -3.44
C PRO A 34 -6.25 -4.22 -2.09
N SER A 35 -5.98 -5.22 -1.26
CA SER A 35 -5.28 -5.06 0.02
C SER A 35 -4.40 -6.27 0.31
N ILE A 36 -3.40 -6.10 1.17
CA ILE A 36 -2.56 -7.19 1.66
C ILE A 36 -3.38 -8.27 2.38
N TRP A 37 -4.46 -7.89 3.05
CA TRP A 37 -5.34 -8.84 3.75
C TRP A 37 -6.13 -9.70 2.77
N THR A 38 -6.67 -9.10 1.70
CA THR A 38 -7.36 -9.87 0.65
C THR A 38 -6.42 -10.85 -0.05
N ALA A 39 -5.15 -10.48 -0.26
CA ALA A 39 -4.13 -11.38 -0.81
C ALA A 39 -3.80 -12.54 0.16
N ARG A 40 -3.65 -12.23 1.45
CA ARG A 40 -3.42 -13.22 2.51
C ARG A 40 -4.56 -14.21 2.61
N ASP A 41 -5.80 -13.73 2.66
CA ASP A 41 -7.00 -14.58 2.79
C ASP A 41 -7.17 -15.49 1.58
N ALA A 42 -6.74 -15.06 0.39
CA ALA A 42 -6.73 -15.86 -0.82
C ALA A 42 -5.54 -16.84 -0.92
N GLY A 43 -4.59 -16.81 0.03
CA GLY A 43 -3.43 -17.72 0.05
C GLY A 43 -2.40 -17.44 -1.03
N VAL A 44 -2.34 -16.22 -1.56
CA VAL A 44 -1.42 -15.80 -2.63
C VAL A 44 -0.31 -14.86 -2.15
N LEU A 45 -0.17 -14.73 -0.81
CA LEU A 45 0.89 -13.98 -0.14
C LEU A 45 2.00 -14.90 0.36
#